data_AF-A0A222F5Q4-F1
#
_entry.id   AF-A0A222F5Q4-F1
#
_cell.length_a   1.000
_cell.length_b   1.000
_cell.length_c   1.000
_cell.angle_alpha   90.00
_cell.angle_beta   90.00
_cell.angle_gamma   90.00
#
_symmetry.space_group_name_H-M   'P 1'
#
loop_
_entity.id
_entity.type
_entity.pdbx_description
1 polymer ?
#
loop_
_entity_poly.entity_id
_entity_poly.type
_entity_poly.pdbx_seq_one_letter_code
_entity_poly.pdbx_strand_id
1 'polypeptide(L)' 'MADFFLTPLTATIFFVLACLAGYQYRRVWVKEGPRWKLWLFGVIAALCLGIVAFIPVSAT' A
#
# COMPACT_ATOMS: atom_id res chain seq x y z
N MET A 1 -21.99 -11.73 -11.05
CA MET A 1 -20.61 -11.53 -10.56
C MET A 1 -20.42 -10.02 -10.56
N ALA A 2 -20.17 -9.39 -9.42
CA ALA A 2 -19.94 -7.94 -9.41
C ALA A 2 -18.52 -7.69 -9.93
N ASP A 3 -18.38 -6.99 -11.05
CA ASP A 3 -17.08 -6.57 -11.54
C ASP A 3 -16.54 -5.46 -10.61
N PHE A 4 -15.57 -5.82 -9.77
CA PHE A 4 -14.87 -4.87 -8.91
C PHE A 4 -13.72 -4.24 -9.69
N PHE A 5 -13.87 -2.96 -10.03
CA PHE A 5 -12.81 -2.15 -10.62
C PHE A 5 -12.36 -1.05 -9.67
N LEU A 6 -11.05 -0.79 -9.61
CA LEU A 6 -10.56 0.44 -8.99
C LEU A 6 -10.71 1.59 -9.97
N THR A 7 -11.13 2.75 -9.49
CA THR A 7 -11.01 3.99 -10.27
C THR A 7 -9.54 4.44 -10.30
N PRO A 8 -9.10 5.17 -11.35
CA PRO A 8 -7.73 5.69 -11.42
C PRO A 8 -7.33 6.52 -10.20
N LEU A 9 -8.28 7.30 -9.65
CA LEU A 9 -8.08 8.08 -8.43
C LEU A 9 -7.82 7.17 -7.21
N THR A 10 -8.62 6.11 -7.03
CA THR A 10 -8.40 5.20 -5.91
C THR A 10 -7.08 4.43 -6.03
N ALA A 11 -6.72 3.98 -7.24
CA ALA A 11 -5.46 3.27 -7.49
C ALA A 11 -4.24 4.15 -7.18
N THR A 12 -4.26 5.42 -7.59
CA THR A 12 -3.19 6.37 -7.28
C THR A 12 -3.09 6.65 -5.77
N ILE A 13 -4.20 6.78 -5.05
CA ILE A 13 -4.20 6.93 -3.59
C ILE A 13 -3.54 5.71 -2.92
N PHE A 14 -3.92 4.47 -3.29
CA PHE A 14 -3.28 3.27 -2.74
C PHE A 14 -1.79 3.21 -3.04
N PHE A 15 -1.37 3.60 -4.25
CA PHE A 15 0.03 3.65 -4.62
C PHE A 15 0.83 4.66 -3.77
N VAL A 16 0.30 5.87 -3.59
CA VAL A 16 0.93 6.90 -2.75
C VAL A 16 1.01 6.44 -1.29
N LEU A 17 -0.04 5.82 -0.76
CA LEU A 17 -0.05 5.24 0.58
C LEU A 17 0.99 4.13 0.72
N ALA A 18 1.14 3.25 -0.28
CA ALA A 18 2.17 2.22 -0.29
C ALA A 18 3.58 2.83 -0.24
N CYS A 19 3.84 3.88 -1.02
CA CYS A 19 5.12 4.60 -0.98
C CYS A 19 5.39 5.25 0.38
N LEU A 20 4.40 5.90 0.99
CA LEU A 20 4.53 6.51 2.32
C LEU A 20 4.76 5.46 3.41
N ALA A 21 4.03 4.33 3.34
CA ALA A 21 4.22 3.21 4.26
C ALA A 21 5.62 2.60 4.12
N GLY A 22 6.12 2.41 2.90
CA GLY A 22 7.48 1.94 2.65
C GLY A 22 8.56 2.90 3.18
N TYR A 23 8.35 4.22 3.03
CA TYR A 23 9.25 5.21 3.61
C TYR A 23 9.28 5.13 5.14
N GLN A 24 8.12 5.02 5.78
CA GLN A 24 8.02 4.88 7.23
C GLN A 24 8.60 3.55 7.72
N TYR A 25 8.41 2.46 6.97
CA TYR A 25 9.05 1.17 7.24
C TYR A 25 10.58 1.33 7.29
N ARG A 26 11.18 1.92 6.25
CA ARG A 26 12.63 2.18 6.20
C ARG A 26 13.07 3.08 7.35
N ARG A 27 12.30 4.12 7.69
CA ARG A 27 12.62 5.02 8.81
C ARG A 27 12.62 4.30 10.15
N VAL A 28 11.65 3.42 10.41
CA VAL A 28 11.59 2.62 11.65
C VAL A 28 12.74 1.61 11.68
N TRP A 29 13.06 1.00 10.53
CA TRP A 29 14.17 0.05 10.40
C TRP A 29 15.51 0.69 10.73
N VAL A 30 15.78 1.86 10.15
CA VAL A 30 17.04 2.59 10.35
C VAL A 30 17.16 3.17 11.77
N LYS A 31 16.05 3.62 12.35
CA LYS A 31 16.04 4.19 13.71
C LYS A 31 15.94 3.14 14.83
N GLU A 32 16.05 1.84 14.50
CA GLU A 32 15.82 0.72 15.42
C GLU A 32 14.58 0.91 16.31
N GLY A 33 13.50 1.44 15.71
CA GLY A 33 12.27 1.70 16.41
C GLY A 33 11.55 0.41 16.83
N PRO A 34 10.41 0.52 17.54
CA PRO A 34 9.63 -0.63 17.98
C PRO A 34 9.33 -1.59 16.82
N ARG A 35 9.76 -2.85 16.95
CA ARG A 35 9.68 -3.88 15.88
C ARG A 35 8.24 -4.12 15.38
N TRP A 36 7.25 -3.82 16.21
CA TRP A 36 5.83 -3.90 15.83
C TRP A 36 5.45 -2.86 14.77
N LYS A 37 6.09 -1.68 14.76
CA LYS A 37 5.85 -0.64 13.74
C LYS A 37 6.39 -1.06 12.38
N LEU A 38 7.46 -1.85 12.32
CA LEU A 38 7.94 -2.44 11.06
C LEU A 38 6.87 -3.33 10.45
N TRP A 39 6.33 -4.27 11.22
CA TRP A 39 5.26 -5.14 10.75
C TRP A 39 4.02 -4.36 10.31
N LEU A 40 3.60 -3.35 11.07
CA LEU A 40 2.43 -2.54 10.72
C LEU A 40 2.62 -1.80 9.38
N PHE A 41 3.74 -1.10 9.19
CA PHE A 41 3.99 -0.40 7.91
C PHE A 41 4.25 -1.36 6.75
N GLY A 42 4.90 -2.50 7.00
CA GLY A 42 5.16 -3.53 5.99
C GLY A 42 3.87 -4.19 5.50
N VAL A 43 2.96 -4.55 6.42
CA VAL A 43 1.66 -5.17 6.09
C VAL A 43 0.77 -4.17 5.34
N ILE A 44 0.73 -2.90 5.77
CA ILE A 44 -0.05 -1.86 5.07
C ILE A 44 0.47 -1.66 3.64
N ALA A 45 1.80 -1.59 3.45
CA ALA A 45 2.40 -1.46 2.12
C ALA A 45 2.10 -2.69 1.25
N ALA A 46 2.24 -3.90 1.80
CA ALA A 46 1.94 -5.14 1.09
C ALA A 46 0.47 -5.24 0.68
N LEU A 47 -0.46 -4.84 1.55
CA LEU A 47 -1.88 -4.81 1.23
C LEU A 47 -2.20 -3.81 0.12
N CYS A 48 -1.68 -2.58 0.20
CA CYS A 48 -1.93 -1.56 -0.83
C CYS A 48 -1.39 -2.00 -2.19
N LEU A 49 -0.17 -2.57 -2.23
CA LEU A 49 0.40 -3.10 -3.48
C LEU A 49 -0.34 -4.34 -3.97
N GLY A 50 -0.81 -5.21 -3.08
CA GLY A 50 -1.63 -6.36 -3.44
C GLY A 50 -2.96 -5.95 -4.09
N ILE A 51 -3.65 -4.97 -3.50
CA ILE A 51 -4.90 -4.41 -4.06
C ILE A 51 -4.65 -3.88 -5.47
N VAL A 52 -3.61 -3.07 -5.67
CA VAL A 52 -3.29 -2.50 -6.99
C VAL A 52 -2.81 -3.56 -7.98
N ALA A 53 -2.12 -4.62 -7.53
CA ALA A 53 -1.60 -5.66 -8.40
C ALA A 53 -2.67 -6.66 -8.87
N PHE A 54 -3.66 -6.97 -8.03
CA PHE A 54 -4.66 -8.00 -8.31
C PHE A 54 -6.02 -7.45 -8.78
N ILE A 55 -6.33 -6.19 -8.52
CA ILE A 55 -7.62 -5.60 -8.90
C ILE A 55 -7.41 -4.69 -10.13
N PRO A 56 -8.12 -4.97 -11.25
CA PRO A 56 -7.98 -4.17 -12.46
C PRO A 56 -8.47 -2.74 -12.23
N VAL A 57 -7.74 -1.78 -12.81
CA VAL A 57 -8.11 -0.38 -12.82
C VAL A 57 -9.05 -0.13 -14.00
N SER A 58 -10.21 0.49 -13.76
CA SER A 58 -11.12 0.90 -14.83
C SER A 58 -10.47 2.01 -15.66
N ALA A 59 -10.47 1.84 -16.97
CA ALA A 59 -9.92 2.79 -17.93
C ALA A 59 -10.91 3.91 -18.34
N THR A 60 -12.09 3.94 -17.73
CA THR A 60 -13.23 4.81 -18.09
C THR A 60 -13.43 5.94 -17.11
#